data_AF-A0A3S3BNX8-F1
#
_entry.id   AF-A0A3S3BNX8-F1
#
_cell.length_a   1.000
_cell.length_b   1.000
_cell.length_c   1.000
_cell.angle_alpha   90.00
_cell.angle_beta   90.00
_cell.angle_gamma   90.00
#
_symmetry.space_group_name_H-M   'P 1'
#
loop_
_entity.id
_entity.type
_entity.pdbx_description
1 polymer ?
#
loop_
_entity_poly.entity_id
_entity_poly.type
_entity_poly.pdbx_seq_one_letter_code
_entity_poly.pdbx_strand_id
1 'polypeptide(L)'
;MKCRLLGLGKYLAVAAGLAAIGLGEARADVRLEETYSTYQLRGLTPEALHEDLHRVAKRDRDGLVDGEVGEDLHWILRFVKAGNSCQVSSDDIVLKLNILLPTWVDQERADLAVRSVWDNYFQQLKAHEDGHRKIAIDAAERISKLTHGATASGPCKALERTLNDAANQIVEESGRAQDQHDANPQPFDLE
;
A
#
# COMPACT_ATOMS: atom_id res chain seq x y z
N MET A 1 69.25 -46.80 10.76
CA MET A 1 69.25 -45.32 10.87
C MET A 1 67.98 -44.87 11.56
N LYS A 2 68.12 -44.00 12.56
CA LYS A 2 67.08 -43.51 13.47
C LYS A 2 66.12 -42.55 12.73
N CYS A 3 64.83 -42.56 13.08
CA CYS A 3 64.22 -41.42 13.77
C CYS A 3 62.87 -41.82 14.39
N ARG A 4 62.75 -41.63 15.71
CA ARG A 4 61.51 -41.65 16.52
C ARG A 4 61.00 -40.21 16.64
N LEU A 5 59.69 -40.04 16.82
CA LEU A 5 58.99 -39.17 17.81
C LEU A 5 57.49 -39.14 17.42
N LEU A 6 56.60 -39.84 18.14
CA LEU A 6 55.84 -39.42 19.34
C LEU A 6 54.85 -38.27 19.08
N GLY A 7 53.57 -38.47 19.41
CA GLY A 7 52.65 -37.33 19.64
C GLY A 7 51.14 -37.58 19.56
N LEU A 8 50.57 -38.07 20.67
CA LEU A 8 49.33 -37.60 21.33
C LEU A 8 47.99 -37.50 20.55
N GLY A 9 47.08 -38.41 20.93
CA GLY A 9 45.72 -38.13 21.43
C GLY A 9 44.86 -37.10 20.71
N LYS A 10 43.96 -37.56 19.84
CA LYS A 10 42.87 -36.73 19.31
C LYS A 10 41.64 -36.85 20.22
N TYR A 11 41.41 -35.81 21.02
CA TYR A 11 40.17 -35.62 21.76
C TYR A 11 39.00 -35.49 20.77
N LEU A 12 37.96 -36.32 20.94
CA LEU A 12 36.66 -36.07 20.31
C LEU A 12 36.01 -34.88 21.01
N ALA A 13 35.93 -33.74 20.33
CA ALA A 13 35.04 -32.65 20.72
C ALA A 13 33.64 -32.95 20.17
N VAL A 14 32.69 -33.27 21.05
CA VAL A 14 31.27 -33.32 20.71
C VAL A 14 30.76 -31.88 20.70
N ALA A 15 30.57 -31.32 19.50
CA ALA A 15 29.91 -30.02 19.34
C ALA A 15 28.38 -30.24 19.38
N ALA A 16 27.76 -29.91 20.51
CA ALA A 16 26.31 -29.80 20.61
C ALA A 16 25.86 -28.53 19.87
N GLY A 17 25.28 -28.69 18.68
CA GLY A 17 24.70 -27.60 17.91
C GLY A 17 23.41 -27.11 18.55
N LEU A 18 23.42 -25.90 19.11
CA LEU A 18 22.22 -25.14 19.47
C LEU A 18 21.54 -24.69 18.16
N ALA A 19 20.43 -25.33 17.81
CA ALA A 19 19.54 -24.83 16.76
C ALA A 19 18.84 -23.56 17.27
N ALA A 20 19.26 -22.40 16.77
CA ALA A 20 18.52 -21.16 16.95
C ALA A 20 17.22 -21.27 16.14
N ILE A 21 16.12 -21.56 16.83
CA ILE A 21 14.77 -21.40 16.26
C ILE A 21 14.59 -19.89 16.11
N GLY A 22 14.71 -19.40 14.86
CA GLY A 22 14.30 -18.05 14.53
C GLY A 22 12.81 -17.93 14.83
N LEU A 23 12.46 -17.29 15.94
CA LEU A 23 11.12 -16.74 16.13
C LEU A 23 10.97 -15.71 15.01
N GLY A 24 10.23 -16.07 13.96
CA GLY A 24 9.83 -15.10 12.95
C GLY A 24 9.12 -13.97 13.70
N GLU A 25 9.66 -12.76 13.61
CA GLU A 25 8.91 -11.57 14.02
C GLU A 25 7.56 -11.66 13.28
N ALA A 26 6.47 -11.75 14.05
CA ALA A 26 5.14 -11.59 13.48
C ALA A 26 5.19 -10.23 12.79
N ARG A 27 5.16 -10.22 11.46
CA ARG A 27 5.12 -8.95 10.75
C ARG A 27 3.76 -8.33 11.07
N ALA A 28 3.77 -7.06 11.43
CA ALA A 28 2.60 -6.23 11.32
C ALA A 28 2.13 -6.34 9.86
N ASP A 29 0.98 -6.96 9.62
CA ASP A 29 0.50 -7.25 8.26
C ASP A 29 -0.73 -6.39 8.01
N VAL A 30 -0.65 -5.50 7.02
CA VAL A 30 -1.81 -4.73 6.56
C VAL A 30 -2.61 -5.65 5.67
N ARG A 31 -3.88 -5.88 5.99
CA ARG A 31 -4.80 -6.56 5.08
C ARG A 31 -5.23 -5.60 3.98
N LEU A 32 -4.57 -5.69 2.84
CA LEU A 32 -4.90 -4.93 1.63
C LEU A 32 -5.96 -5.68 0.81
N GLU A 33 -7.08 -5.02 0.54
CA GLU A 33 -8.18 -5.51 -0.29
C GLU A 33 -8.37 -4.55 -1.48
N GLU A 34 -8.09 -5.00 -2.71
CA GLU A 34 -8.19 -4.16 -3.90
C GLU A 34 -9.30 -4.64 -4.84
N THR A 35 -10.15 -3.71 -5.26
CA THR A 35 -11.17 -3.94 -6.28
C THR A 35 -10.91 -3.05 -7.48
N TYR A 36 -10.87 -3.63 -8.67
CA TYR A 36 -10.72 -2.91 -9.93
C TYR A 36 -12.05 -2.88 -10.68
N SER A 37 -12.45 -1.70 -11.12
CA SER A 37 -13.66 -1.43 -11.88
C SER A 37 -13.32 -0.57 -13.11
N THR A 38 -14.17 -0.63 -14.12
CA THR A 38 -13.91 0.04 -15.39
C THR A 38 -15.17 0.64 -15.99
N TYR A 39 -15.00 1.72 -16.74
CA TYR A 39 -15.98 2.20 -17.71
C TYR A 39 -15.39 2.17 -19.11
N GLN A 40 -16.24 2.15 -20.14
CA GLN A 40 -15.83 1.92 -21.52
C GLN A 40 -15.90 3.20 -22.34
N LEU A 41 -14.82 3.48 -23.05
CA LEU A 41 -14.72 4.49 -24.09
C LEU A 41 -14.77 3.86 -25.47
N ARG A 42 -15.29 4.63 -26.43
CA ARG A 42 -15.52 4.33 -27.83
C ARG A 42 -15.06 5.51 -28.68
N GLY A 43 -14.65 5.21 -29.90
CA GLY A 43 -14.07 6.21 -30.80
C GLY A 43 -12.87 5.66 -31.55
N LEU A 44 -12.63 6.20 -32.74
CA LEU A 44 -11.52 5.81 -33.61
C LEU A 44 -10.55 6.97 -33.89
N THR A 45 -10.78 8.13 -33.28
CA THR A 45 -9.90 9.31 -33.31
C THR A 45 -9.69 9.83 -31.88
N PRO A 46 -8.63 10.61 -31.62
CA PRO A 46 -8.40 11.19 -30.30
C PRO A 46 -9.57 12.07 -29.83
N GLU A 47 -10.13 12.89 -30.72
CA GLU A 47 -11.28 13.77 -30.43
C GLU A 47 -12.53 12.95 -30.10
N ALA A 48 -12.78 11.85 -30.82
CA ALA A 48 -13.92 10.98 -30.54
C ALA A 48 -13.79 10.29 -29.16
N LEU A 49 -12.56 9.95 -28.74
CA LEU A 49 -12.31 9.41 -27.40
C LEU A 49 -12.50 10.48 -26.33
N HIS A 50 -12.00 11.69 -26.57
CA HIS A 50 -12.18 12.83 -25.68
C HIS A 50 -13.67 13.16 -25.49
N GLU A 51 -14.44 13.19 -26.58
CA GLU A 51 -15.89 13.42 -26.55
C GLU A 51 -16.66 12.30 -25.83
N ASP A 52 -16.27 11.04 -26.01
CA ASP A 52 -16.91 9.93 -25.30
C ASP A 52 -16.57 9.97 -23.81
N LEU A 53 -15.31 10.22 -23.46
CA LEU A 53 -14.88 10.41 -22.07
C LEU A 53 -15.74 11.48 -21.38
N HIS A 54 -15.90 12.65 -22.01
CA HIS A 54 -16.75 13.74 -21.49
C HIS A 54 -18.23 13.37 -21.32
N ARG A 55 -18.71 12.38 -22.08
CA ARG A 55 -20.09 11.88 -22.06
C ARG A 55 -20.31 10.82 -21.00
N VAL A 56 -19.37 9.88 -20.82
CA VAL A 56 -19.60 8.67 -20.00
C VAL A 56 -18.86 8.66 -18.67
N ALA A 57 -17.76 9.42 -18.54
CA ALA A 57 -17.06 9.51 -17.26
C ALA A 57 -17.95 10.21 -16.23
N LYS A 58 -17.79 9.80 -14.97
CA LYS A 58 -18.50 10.40 -13.85
C LYS A 58 -18.00 11.85 -13.66
N ARG A 59 -18.82 12.64 -12.98
CA ARG A 59 -18.47 14.00 -12.58
C ARG A 59 -18.64 14.16 -11.08
N ASP A 60 -17.74 14.90 -10.47
CA ASP A 60 -17.86 15.34 -9.09
C ASP A 60 -17.90 16.87 -9.01
N ARG A 61 -17.55 17.43 -7.84
CA ARG A 61 -17.55 18.88 -7.61
C ARG A 61 -16.37 19.59 -8.30
N ASP A 62 -15.28 18.87 -8.54
CA ASP A 62 -13.99 19.39 -9.01
C ASP A 62 -13.84 19.17 -10.53
N GLY A 63 -14.58 18.23 -11.12
CA GLY A 63 -14.73 18.16 -12.58
C GLY A 63 -15.14 16.80 -13.12
N LEU A 64 -14.59 16.49 -14.30
CA LEU A 64 -14.65 15.17 -14.90
C LEU A 64 -13.67 14.26 -14.15
N VAL A 65 -14.05 13.01 -13.91
CA VAL A 65 -13.20 12.04 -13.22
C VAL A 65 -12.83 10.92 -14.16
N ASP A 66 -11.61 11.01 -14.69
CA ASP A 66 -11.05 10.06 -15.65
C ASP A 66 -10.67 8.74 -14.98
N GLY A 67 -10.10 8.81 -13.78
CA GLY A 67 -9.75 7.68 -12.92
C GLY A 67 -10.01 8.03 -11.46
N GLU A 68 -10.08 7.03 -10.60
CA GLU A 68 -10.22 7.25 -9.16
C GLU A 68 -9.64 6.09 -8.36
N VAL A 69 -9.00 6.42 -7.23
CA VAL A 69 -8.75 5.49 -6.13
C VAL A 69 -9.54 5.92 -4.88
N GLY A 70 -10.61 5.19 -4.57
CA GLY A 70 -11.32 5.35 -3.30
C GLY A 70 -10.68 4.49 -2.19
N GLU A 71 -10.38 5.10 -1.04
CA GLU A 71 -9.78 4.42 0.12
C GLU A 71 -10.77 4.26 1.31
N ASP A 72 -10.67 3.14 2.01
CA ASP A 72 -11.30 2.89 3.32
C ASP A 72 -10.28 2.18 4.22
N LEU A 73 -9.69 2.94 5.14
CA LEU A 73 -8.67 2.49 6.09
C LEU A 73 -9.27 2.42 7.50
N HIS A 74 -9.21 1.24 8.11
CA HIS A 74 -9.63 1.04 9.50
C HIS A 74 -8.67 0.15 10.27
N TRP A 75 -8.65 0.34 11.59
CA TRP A 75 -7.83 -0.46 12.49
C TRP A 75 -8.55 -0.82 13.78
N ILE A 76 -8.21 -2.00 14.32
CA ILE A 76 -8.68 -2.48 15.61
C ILE A 76 -7.48 -2.92 16.45
N LEU A 77 -7.35 -2.35 17.65
CA LEU A 77 -6.28 -2.69 18.58
C LEU A 77 -6.83 -3.47 19.77
N ARG A 78 -6.15 -4.56 20.14
CA ARG A 78 -6.43 -5.30 21.37
C ARG A 78 -5.23 -5.20 22.30
N PHE A 79 -5.51 -5.11 23.60
CA PHE A 79 -4.52 -4.82 24.62
C PHE A 79 -4.53 -5.87 25.72
N VAL A 80 -3.34 -6.13 26.28
CA VAL A 80 -3.14 -6.98 27.44
C VAL A 80 -2.34 -6.24 28.51
N LYS A 81 -2.74 -6.40 29.77
CA LYS A 81 -1.99 -5.88 30.91
C LYS A 81 -0.83 -6.81 31.24
N ALA A 82 0.34 -6.24 31.48
CA ALA A 82 1.55 -6.96 31.90
C ALA A 82 2.13 -6.27 33.15
N GLY A 83 1.65 -6.67 34.34
CA GLY A 83 2.03 -6.00 35.58
C GLY A 83 1.58 -4.54 35.61
N ASN A 84 2.54 -3.60 35.66
CA ASN A 84 2.28 -2.16 35.64
C ASN A 84 2.44 -1.53 34.24
N SER A 85 2.56 -2.35 33.19
CA SER A 85 2.54 -1.90 31.80
C SER A 85 1.36 -2.47 31.04
N CYS A 86 1.13 -1.92 29.86
CA CYS A 86 0.21 -2.44 28.86
C CYS A 86 0.92 -2.62 27.53
N GLN A 87 0.48 -3.61 26.77
CA GLN A 87 0.98 -3.93 25.44
C GLN A 87 -0.18 -4.20 24.47
N VAL A 88 0.00 -3.85 23.20
CA VAL A 88 -0.85 -4.31 22.10
C VAL A 88 -0.64 -5.82 21.91
N SER A 89 -1.67 -6.61 22.19
CA SER A 89 -1.65 -8.07 22.01
C SER A 89 -1.92 -8.49 20.58
N SER A 90 -2.67 -7.68 19.83
CA SER A 90 -2.95 -7.88 18.41
C SER A 90 -3.46 -6.59 17.79
N ASP A 91 -3.11 -6.38 16.52
CA ASP A 91 -3.65 -5.35 15.64
C ASP A 91 -4.29 -5.99 14.40
N ASP A 92 -5.39 -5.41 13.94
CA ASP A 92 -6.03 -5.72 12.65
C ASP A 92 -6.12 -4.41 11.88
N ILE A 93 -5.25 -4.23 10.89
CA ILE A 93 -5.17 -3.04 10.04
C ILE A 93 -5.64 -3.44 8.65
N VAL A 94 -6.68 -2.78 8.15
CA VAL A 94 -7.32 -3.15 6.88
C VAL A 94 -7.43 -1.91 6.01
N LEU A 95 -6.90 -2.01 4.79
CA LEU A 95 -7.03 -1.00 3.76
C LEU A 95 -7.82 -1.59 2.59
N LYS A 96 -8.95 -0.97 2.27
CA LYS A 96 -9.71 -1.30 1.06
C LYS A 96 -9.52 -0.21 0.03
N LEU A 97 -9.16 -0.60 -1.19
CA LEU A 97 -9.00 0.29 -2.33
C LEU A 97 -9.98 -0.09 -3.44
N ASN A 98 -10.74 0.89 -3.92
CA ASN A 98 -11.61 0.76 -5.09
C ASN A 98 -11.05 1.61 -6.22
N ILE A 99 -10.55 0.96 -7.26
CA ILE A 99 -9.83 1.60 -8.36
C ILE A 99 -10.73 1.60 -9.60
N LEU A 100 -10.98 2.77 -10.17
CA LEU A 100 -11.75 2.98 -11.39
C LEU A 100 -10.83 3.50 -12.49
N LEU A 101 -10.80 2.83 -13.63
CA LEU A 101 -10.03 3.26 -14.81
C LEU A 101 -10.83 3.09 -16.11
N PRO A 102 -10.58 3.91 -17.14
CA PRO A 102 -11.24 3.75 -18.43
C PRO A 102 -10.65 2.54 -19.18
N THR A 103 -11.46 1.96 -20.06
CA THR A 103 -11.05 0.96 -21.03
C THR A 103 -11.51 1.38 -22.41
N TRP A 104 -10.75 1.08 -23.46
CA TRP A 104 -11.11 1.46 -24.82
C TRP A 104 -11.48 0.24 -25.66
N VAL A 105 -12.76 0.11 -26.02
CA VAL A 105 -13.28 -1.10 -26.68
C VAL A 105 -13.05 -1.11 -28.20
N ASP A 106 -12.71 0.03 -28.79
CA ASP A 106 -12.49 0.17 -30.24
C ASP A 106 -11.00 0.13 -30.61
N GLN A 107 -10.10 -0.10 -29.64
CA GLN A 107 -8.65 -0.06 -29.78
C GLN A 107 -8.14 -0.88 -30.97
N GLU A 108 -8.66 -2.10 -31.16
CA GLU A 108 -8.22 -3.00 -32.24
C GLU A 108 -8.58 -2.48 -33.65
N ARG A 109 -9.56 -1.60 -33.77
CA ARG A 109 -10.03 -1.04 -35.05
C ARG A 109 -9.35 0.29 -35.41
N ALA A 110 -8.73 0.95 -34.44
CA ALA A 110 -8.12 2.26 -34.65
C ALA A 110 -6.73 2.18 -35.27
N ASP A 111 -6.30 3.25 -35.94
CA ASP A 111 -4.96 3.39 -36.49
C ASP A 111 -3.89 3.46 -35.40
N LEU A 112 -2.65 3.09 -35.74
CA LEU A 112 -1.52 3.04 -34.80
C LEU A 112 -1.27 4.38 -34.08
N ALA A 113 -1.47 5.50 -34.78
CA ALA A 113 -1.30 6.82 -34.18
C ALA A 113 -2.28 7.06 -33.03
N VAL A 114 -3.55 6.69 -33.20
CA VAL A 114 -4.59 6.85 -32.17
C VAL A 114 -4.32 5.93 -30.98
N ARG A 115 -3.83 4.70 -31.23
CA ARG A 115 -3.39 3.80 -30.15
C ARG A 115 -2.25 4.38 -29.34
N SER A 116 -1.27 5.01 -29.98
CA SER A 116 -0.17 5.66 -29.27
C SER A 116 -0.65 6.82 -28.38
N VAL A 117 -1.66 7.58 -28.81
CA VAL A 117 -2.26 8.64 -27.99
C VAL A 117 -2.97 8.04 -26.78
N TRP A 118 -3.80 7.02 -26.99
CA TRP A 118 -4.48 6.29 -25.93
C TRP A 118 -3.49 5.69 -24.91
N ASP A 119 -2.44 5.01 -25.37
CA ASP A 119 -1.47 4.36 -24.50
C ASP A 119 -0.74 5.39 -23.62
N ASN A 120 -0.38 6.54 -24.18
CA ASN A 120 0.23 7.65 -23.43
C ASN A 120 -0.74 8.22 -22.38
N TYR A 121 -1.97 8.55 -22.78
CA TYR A 121 -3.02 9.01 -21.87
C TYR A 121 -3.23 8.02 -20.72
N PHE A 122 -3.47 6.75 -21.04
CA PHE A 122 -3.79 5.72 -20.05
C PHE A 122 -2.62 5.45 -19.11
N GLN A 123 -1.38 5.43 -19.62
CA GLN A 123 -0.20 5.27 -18.78
C GLN A 123 -0.08 6.40 -17.76
N GLN A 124 -0.28 7.65 -18.19
CA GLN A 124 -0.14 8.83 -17.35
C GLN A 124 -1.27 8.90 -16.30
N LEU A 125 -2.51 8.67 -16.70
CA LEU A 125 -3.65 8.55 -15.80
C LEU A 125 -3.41 7.44 -14.76
N LYS A 126 -3.04 6.24 -15.22
CA LYS A 126 -2.78 5.11 -14.31
C LYS A 126 -1.65 5.44 -13.34
N ALA A 127 -0.58 6.09 -13.79
CA ALA A 127 0.53 6.49 -12.92
C ALA A 127 0.08 7.50 -11.85
N HIS A 128 -0.84 8.40 -12.19
CA HIS A 128 -1.46 9.30 -11.22
C HIS A 128 -2.28 8.51 -10.18
N GLU A 129 -3.19 7.62 -10.61
CA GLU A 129 -3.98 6.79 -9.69
C GLU A 129 -3.12 5.85 -8.83
N ASP A 130 -2.05 5.27 -9.40
CA ASP A 130 -1.09 4.44 -8.66
C ASP A 130 -0.37 5.25 -7.56
N GLY A 131 -0.23 6.56 -7.73
CA GLY A 131 0.27 7.48 -6.71
C GLY A 131 -0.66 7.56 -5.49
N HIS A 132 -1.96 7.76 -5.71
CA HIS A 132 -2.97 7.74 -4.64
C HIS A 132 -3.00 6.41 -3.91
N ARG A 133 -3.01 5.32 -4.67
CA ARG A 133 -2.91 3.95 -4.16
C ARG A 133 -1.70 3.78 -3.25
N LYS A 134 -0.53 4.29 -3.67
CA LYS A 134 0.70 4.20 -2.88
C LYS A 134 0.61 5.02 -1.58
N ILE A 135 0.07 6.23 -1.61
CA ILE A 135 -0.09 7.08 -0.43
C ILE A 135 -0.95 6.37 0.64
N ALA A 136 -2.07 5.78 0.22
CA ALA A 136 -2.97 5.03 1.09
C ALA A 136 -2.28 3.83 1.76
N ILE A 137 -1.54 3.04 0.96
CA ILE A 137 -0.79 1.87 1.45
C ILE A 137 0.30 2.31 2.44
N ASP A 138 1.08 3.35 2.10
CA ASP A 138 2.13 3.87 2.96
C ASP A 138 1.54 4.34 4.32
N ALA A 139 0.35 4.95 4.34
CA ALA A 139 -0.34 5.33 5.57
C ALA A 139 -0.75 4.11 6.42
N ALA A 140 -1.35 3.09 5.81
CA ALA A 140 -1.73 1.86 6.49
C ALA A 140 -0.51 1.13 7.09
N GLU A 141 0.60 1.05 6.34
CA GLU A 141 1.86 0.46 6.81
C GLU A 141 2.45 1.23 8.00
N ARG A 142 2.38 2.56 7.98
CA ARG A 142 2.83 3.41 9.10
C ARG A 142 2.00 3.18 10.36
N ILE A 143 0.68 3.02 10.24
CA ILE A 143 -0.19 2.68 11.39
C ILE A 143 0.17 1.28 11.91
N SER A 144 0.31 0.31 11.02
CA SER A 144 0.70 -1.06 11.38
C SER A 144 2.02 -1.08 12.16
N LYS A 145 3.05 -0.38 11.67
CA LYS A 145 4.33 -0.25 12.36
C LYS A 145 4.23 0.49 13.71
N LEU A 146 3.37 1.50 13.80
CA LEU A 146 3.13 2.25 15.02
C LEU A 146 2.50 1.38 16.11
N THR A 147 1.55 0.51 15.73
CA THR A 147 0.73 -0.24 16.69
C THR A 147 1.34 -1.57 17.08
N HIS A 148 2.10 -2.19 16.18
CA HIS A 148 2.55 -3.56 16.34
C HIS A 148 3.43 -3.77 17.58
N GLY A 149 2.92 -4.57 18.51
CA GLY A 149 3.60 -4.89 19.76
C GLY A 149 3.86 -3.69 20.68
N ALA A 150 3.27 -2.52 20.38
CA ALA A 150 3.50 -1.28 21.12
C ALA A 150 3.23 -1.48 22.62
N THR A 151 4.13 -0.98 23.46
CA THR A 151 4.10 -1.18 24.91
C THR A 151 4.35 0.15 25.62
N ALA A 152 3.63 0.39 26.72
CA ALA A 152 3.86 1.53 27.59
C ALA A 152 3.56 1.21 29.06
N SER A 153 4.21 1.92 29.97
CA SER A 153 3.86 1.88 31.40
C SER A 153 2.49 2.51 31.64
N GLY A 154 1.74 1.97 32.61
CA GLY A 154 0.44 2.48 33.00
C GLY A 154 -0.75 1.73 32.40
N PRO A 155 -1.96 2.31 32.46
CA PRO A 155 -3.19 1.63 32.06
C PRO A 155 -3.31 1.52 30.52
N CYS A 156 -3.85 0.39 30.04
CA CYS A 156 -4.07 0.18 28.60
C CYS A 156 -4.86 1.28 27.91
N LYS A 157 -5.83 1.88 28.60
CA LYS A 157 -6.62 2.99 28.07
C LYS A 157 -5.78 4.22 27.71
N ALA A 158 -4.66 4.45 28.42
CA ALA A 158 -3.75 5.53 28.09
C ALA A 158 -2.97 5.21 26.82
N LEU A 159 -2.40 4.00 26.71
CA LEU A 159 -1.72 3.53 25.50
C LEU A 159 -2.65 3.54 24.28
N GLU A 160 -3.86 3.01 24.43
CA GLU A 160 -4.90 2.99 23.39
C GLU A 160 -5.20 4.39 22.85
N ARG A 161 -5.39 5.37 23.74
CA ARG A 161 -5.62 6.76 23.33
C ARG A 161 -4.43 7.30 22.54
N THR A 162 -3.22 7.15 23.07
CA THR A 162 -2.01 7.64 22.40
C THR A 162 -1.81 7.03 21.01
N LEU A 163 -2.03 5.72 20.86
CA LEU A 163 -1.89 5.05 19.57
C LEU A 163 -2.96 5.49 18.57
N ASN A 164 -4.22 5.62 19.00
CA ASN A 164 -5.30 6.10 18.12
C ASN A 164 -5.10 7.56 17.70
N ASP A 165 -4.66 8.43 18.63
CA ASP A 165 -4.38 9.83 18.30
C ASP A 165 -3.25 9.92 17.26
N ALA A 166 -2.18 9.13 17.42
CA ALA A 166 -1.08 9.07 16.46
C ALA A 166 -1.49 8.44 15.11
N ALA A 167 -2.33 7.40 15.12
CA ALA A 167 -2.87 6.79 13.90
C ALA A 167 -3.76 7.77 13.12
N ASN A 168 -4.63 8.53 13.81
CA ASN A 168 -5.44 9.58 13.20
C ASN A 168 -4.56 10.68 12.59
N GLN A 169 -3.47 11.06 13.25
CA GLN A 169 -2.52 12.01 12.67
C GLN A 169 -1.89 11.48 11.37
N ILE A 170 -1.58 10.18 11.29
CA ILE A 170 -1.09 9.55 10.05
C ILE A 170 -2.16 9.64 8.94
N VAL A 171 -3.44 9.43 9.26
CA VAL A 171 -4.56 9.59 8.31
C VAL A 171 -4.66 11.04 7.81
N GLU A 172 -4.57 12.03 8.70
CA GLU A 172 -4.58 13.44 8.31
C GLU A 172 -3.38 13.84 7.44
N GLU A 173 -2.21 13.25 7.70
CA GLU A 173 -1.03 13.42 6.85
C GLU A 173 -1.20 12.73 5.49
N SER A 174 -1.83 11.56 5.46
CA SER A 174 -2.21 10.87 4.22
C SER A 174 -3.14 11.73 3.38
N GLY A 175 -4.21 12.29 3.96
CA GLY A 175 -5.14 13.17 3.26
C GLY A 175 -4.45 14.39 2.64
N ARG A 176 -3.52 15.03 3.38
CA ARG A 176 -2.70 16.12 2.83
C ARG A 176 -1.79 15.67 1.68
N ALA A 177 -1.28 14.45 1.72
CA ALA A 177 -0.47 13.89 0.63
C ALA A 177 -1.34 13.57 -0.59
N GLN A 178 -2.58 13.10 -0.41
CA GLN A 178 -3.55 12.93 -1.50
C GLN A 178 -3.83 14.28 -2.16
N ASP A 179 -4.19 15.30 -1.38
CA ASP A 179 -4.44 16.66 -1.88
C ASP A 179 -3.21 17.25 -2.63
N GLN A 180 -2.01 16.98 -2.13
CA GLN A 180 -0.78 17.45 -2.76
C GLN A 180 -0.50 16.74 -4.09
N HIS A 181 -0.85 15.45 -4.19
CA HIS A 181 -0.72 14.67 -5.42
C HIS A 181 -1.69 15.16 -6.50
N ASP A 182 -2.89 15.58 -6.10
CA ASP A 182 -3.89 16.22 -6.99
C ASP A 182 -3.50 17.62 -7.47
N ALA A 183 -2.73 18.37 -6.67
CA ALA A 183 -2.43 19.77 -6.97
C ALA A 183 -1.48 19.98 -8.16
N ASN A 184 -0.74 18.96 -8.58
CA ASN A 184 0.22 19.07 -9.68
C ASN A 184 0.32 17.76 -10.48
N PRO A 185 -0.77 17.35 -11.15
CA PRO A 185 -0.77 16.12 -11.92
C PRO A 185 0.10 16.32 -13.16
N GLN A 186 0.78 15.26 -13.59
CA GLN A 186 1.24 15.23 -14.98
C GLN A 186 0.01 15.25 -15.87
N PRO A 187 -0.05 16.12 -16.89
CA PRO A 187 -1.21 16.16 -17.77
C PRO A 187 -1.37 14.82 -18.48
N PHE A 188 -2.60 14.35 -18.57
CA PHE A 188 -3.01 13.20 -19.36
C PHE A 188 -4.17 13.63 -20.25
N ASP A 189 -3.85 14.03 -21.47
CA ASP A 189 -4.84 14.51 -22.43
C ASP A 189 -4.99 13.51 -23.58
N LEU A 190 -6.23 13.43 -24.09
CA LEU A 190 -6.56 12.69 -25.31
C LEU A 190 -6.43 13.58 -26.56
N GLU A 191 -5.99 14.84 -26.43
CA GLU A 191 -5.81 15.81 -27.53
C GLU A 191 -4.44 16.49 -27.47
#